data_AF-A0A8T2HLM1-F1
#
_entry.id   AF-A0A8T2HLM1-F1
#
_cell.length_a   1.000
_cell.length_b   1.000
_cell.length_c   1.000
_cell.angle_alpha   90.00
_cell.angle_beta   90.00
_cell.angle_gamma   90.00
#
_symmetry.space_group_name_H-M   'P 1'
#
loop_
_entity.id
_entity.type
_entity.pdbx_description
1 polymer ?
#
loop_
_entity_poly.entity_id
_entity_poly.type
_entity_poly.pdbx_seq_one_letter_code
_entity_poly.pdbx_strand_id
1 'polypeptide(L)'
;MYAGVEARGFIFGPPIALAIGAKFVPLRKPGKLPGTISNIHTYHFSDKNVHFDGIEKVLLKDTIDCDVKKGRVISEEYELEYGRDCLEMSVEAVKSEERALIIDDLVATGGTLSASINLLERAGAEVVECACVVGLPKFKGQCKLKGKPLYVLVEPNQFDELTL
;
A
#
# COMPACT_ATOMS: atom_id res chain seq x y z
N MET A 1 2.78 -1.78 -9.74
CA MET A 1 3.28 -2.12 -8.39
C MET A 1 2.18 -1.96 -7.35
N TYR A 2 2.35 -2.62 -6.21
CA TYR A 2 1.56 -2.43 -5.01
C TYR A 2 2.32 -1.56 -4.03
N ALA A 3 1.64 -0.56 -3.49
CA ALA A 3 2.13 0.19 -2.34
C ALA A 3 1.28 -0.19 -1.12
N GLY A 4 1.90 -0.79 -0.12
CA GLY A 4 1.22 -1.10 1.14
C GLY A 4 1.50 -0.03 2.19
N VAL A 5 0.51 0.27 3.02
CA VAL A 5 0.68 1.15 4.18
C VAL A 5 0.99 0.33 5.43
N GLU A 6 2.00 0.75 6.20
CA GLU A 6 2.40 0.07 7.44
C GLU A 6 1.30 0.14 8.52
N ALA A 7 1.16 -0.86 9.40
CA ALA A 7 1.72 -2.22 9.32
C ALA A 7 0.66 -3.21 8.84
N ARG A 8 -0.62 -2.92 9.09
CA ARG A 8 -1.73 -3.83 8.82
C ARG A 8 -2.01 -3.96 7.33
N GLY A 9 -1.78 -2.92 6.53
CA GLY A 9 -1.77 -3.03 5.07
C GLY A 9 -0.75 -4.04 4.54
N PHE A 10 0.31 -4.37 5.29
CA PHE A 10 1.30 -5.38 4.89
C PHE A 10 0.80 -6.81 5.07
N ILE A 11 -0.34 -7.02 5.74
CA ILE A 11 -0.96 -8.35 5.82
C ILE A 11 -1.55 -8.72 4.45
N PHE A 12 -2.03 -7.73 3.69
CA PHE A 12 -2.72 -7.95 2.41
C PHE A 12 -1.85 -7.60 1.20
N GLY A 13 -1.02 -6.56 1.28
CA GLY A 13 -0.24 -6.07 0.15
C GLY A 13 0.72 -7.11 -0.47
N PRO A 14 1.66 -7.71 0.29
CA PRO A 14 2.63 -8.67 -0.24
C PRO A 14 2.00 -9.94 -0.85
N PRO A 15 1.01 -10.62 -0.21
CA PRO A 15 0.35 -11.76 -0.84
C PRO A 15 -0.33 -11.43 -2.17
N ILE A 16 -0.99 -10.26 -2.27
CA ILE A 16 -1.64 -9.83 -3.52
C ILE A 16 -0.59 -9.50 -4.58
N ALA A 17 0.48 -8.80 -4.19
CA ALA A 17 1.59 -8.48 -5.10
C ALA A 17 2.22 -9.76 -5.67
N LEU A 18 2.46 -10.75 -4.81
CA LEU A 18 2.92 -12.09 -5.19
C LEU A 18 1.95 -12.76 -6.16
N ALA A 19 0.66 -12.83 -5.81
CA ALA A 19 -0.35 -13.51 -6.61
C ALA A 19 -0.48 -12.97 -8.04
N ILE A 20 -0.20 -11.69 -8.27
CA ILE A 20 -0.27 -11.08 -9.61
C ILE A 20 1.09 -10.81 -10.26
N GLY A 21 2.18 -11.28 -9.66
CA GLY A 21 3.54 -11.06 -10.17
C GLY A 21 3.98 -9.59 -10.17
N ALA A 22 3.45 -8.78 -9.26
CA ALA A 22 3.80 -7.38 -9.12
C ALA A 22 4.81 -7.13 -8.00
N LYS A 23 5.58 -6.06 -8.14
CA LYS A 23 6.45 -5.54 -7.09
C LYS A 23 5.63 -4.93 -5.95
N PHE A 24 6.11 -5.12 -4.72
CA PHE A 24 5.60 -4.47 -3.51
C PHE A 24 6.54 -3.32 -3.05
N VAL A 25 5.96 -2.19 -2.63
CA VAL A 25 6.65 -1.02 -2.09
C VAL A 25 6.06 -0.69 -0.72
N PRO A 26 6.85 -0.73 0.37
CA PRO A 26 6.35 -0.38 1.69
C PRO A 26 6.34 1.15 1.88
N LEU A 27 5.20 1.69 2.32
CA LEU A 27 5.06 3.04 2.86
C LEU A 27 5.04 2.93 4.39
N ARG A 28 5.97 3.59 5.07
CA ARG A 28 6.23 3.36 6.49
C ARG A 28 6.27 4.65 7.29
N LYS A 29 6.13 4.54 8.61
CA LYS A 29 6.34 5.69 9.49
C LYS A 29 7.82 6.12 9.52
N PRO A 30 8.12 7.38 9.92
CA PRO A 30 9.48 7.87 9.99
C PRO A 30 10.46 6.96 10.73
N GLY A 31 11.63 6.75 10.12
CA GLY A 31 12.71 5.97 10.71
C GLY A 31 12.48 4.46 10.74
N LYS A 32 11.42 3.96 10.09
CA LYS A 32 11.15 2.51 9.97
C LYS A 32 11.66 1.91 8.65
N LEU A 33 11.97 2.75 7.66
CA LEU A 33 12.72 2.31 6.49
C LEU A 33 14.20 2.24 6.87
N PRO A 34 14.92 1.17 6.48
CA PRO A 34 16.35 1.11 6.71
C PRO A 34 17.05 2.30 6.03
N GLY A 35 17.87 3.02 6.79
CA GLY A 35 18.84 3.98 6.24
C GLY A 35 19.97 3.28 5.49
N THR A 36 21.00 4.02 5.08
CA THR A 36 22.22 3.59 4.35
C THR A 36 22.62 2.11 4.53
N ILE A 37 22.14 1.21 3.66
CA ILE A 37 22.62 -0.19 3.56
C ILE A 37 22.73 -0.60 2.07
N SER A 38 23.80 -1.31 1.74
CA SER A 38 24.42 -1.41 0.41
C SER A 38 23.85 -2.48 -0.54
N ASN A 39 22.80 -3.21 -0.20
CA ASN A 39 22.34 -4.36 -1.00
C ASN A 39 20.87 -4.21 -1.40
N ILE A 40 20.55 -4.57 -2.65
CA ILE A 40 19.26 -4.34 -3.30
C ILE A 40 18.85 -5.57 -4.12
N HIS A 41 17.65 -6.09 -3.83
CA HIS A 41 16.95 -7.09 -4.60
C HIS A 41 15.55 -6.58 -5.01
N THR A 42 15.26 -6.65 -6.31
CA THR A 42 13.94 -6.30 -6.89
C THR A 42 13.20 -7.60 -7.16
N TYR A 43 11.94 -7.71 -6.72
CA TYR A 43 11.11 -8.87 -7.03
C TYR A 43 10.76 -8.89 -8.51
N HIS A 44 11.26 -9.89 -9.22
CA HIS A 44 10.84 -10.23 -10.57
C HIS A 44 10.19 -11.61 -10.50
N PHE A 45 8.85 -11.66 -10.53
CA PHE A 45 8.13 -12.92 -10.69
C PHE A 45 8.23 -13.36 -12.14
N SER A 46 8.99 -14.42 -12.38
CA SER A 46 9.26 -14.94 -13.73
C SER A 46 8.21 -15.93 -14.23
N ASP A 47 7.31 -16.43 -13.38
CA ASP A 47 6.35 -17.47 -13.78
C ASP A 47 4.90 -16.96 -13.80
N LYS A 48 4.30 -17.01 -15.00
CA LYS A 48 2.90 -16.62 -15.28
C LYS A 48 1.89 -17.75 -15.04
N ASN A 49 2.34 -18.93 -14.58
CA ASN A 49 1.53 -20.13 -14.46
C ASN A 49 1.31 -20.50 -12.99
N VAL A 50 0.50 -19.71 -12.28
CA VAL A 50 -0.05 -20.14 -10.98
C VAL A 50 -1.40 -20.79 -11.25
N HIS A 51 -1.40 -22.13 -11.33
CA HIS A 51 -2.62 -22.93 -11.30
C HIS A 51 -2.99 -23.14 -9.83
N PHE A 52 -4.12 -22.57 -9.40
CA PHE A 52 -4.66 -22.77 -8.04
C PHE A 52 -5.50 -24.06 -8.00
N ASP A 53 -4.90 -25.20 -8.30
CA ASP A 53 -5.52 -26.51 -8.14
C ASP A 53 -4.97 -27.17 -6.89
N GLY A 54 -5.77 -27.16 -5.82
CA GLY A 54 -5.52 -27.95 -4.62
C GLY A 54 -4.38 -27.42 -3.75
N ILE A 55 -4.56 -27.53 -2.43
CA ILE A 55 -3.53 -27.19 -1.44
C ILE A 55 -2.47 -28.29 -1.46
N GLU A 56 -1.61 -28.30 -2.48
CA GLU A 56 -0.41 -29.13 -2.51
C GLU A 56 0.80 -28.34 -3.03
N LYS A 57 1.68 -27.99 -2.09
CA LYS A 57 3.09 -27.59 -2.26
C LYS A 57 3.36 -26.59 -3.41
N VAL A 58 3.07 -25.32 -3.15
CA VAL A 58 3.97 -24.25 -3.61
C VAL A 58 5.28 -24.44 -2.85
N LEU A 59 6.25 -25.08 -3.52
CA LEU A 59 7.51 -25.45 -2.93
C LEU A 59 8.28 -24.17 -2.56
N LEU A 60 8.54 -24.02 -1.26
CA LEU A 60 9.34 -23.00 -0.58
C LEU A 60 10.75 -22.84 -1.18
N LYS A 61 10.85 -22.22 -2.36
CA LYS A 61 12.06 -21.55 -2.85
C LYS A 61 11.84 -20.06 -3.08
N ASP A 62 10.60 -19.59 -2.92
CA ASP A 62 10.23 -18.18 -3.05
C ASP A 62 10.29 -17.52 -1.68
N THR A 63 11.50 -17.16 -1.26
CA THR A 63 11.68 -16.36 -0.04
C THR A 63 11.09 -14.96 -0.28
N ILE A 64 10.28 -14.48 0.67
CA ILE A 64 9.88 -13.08 0.75
C ILE A 64 11.10 -12.30 1.29
N ASP A 65 12.02 -11.92 0.40
CA ASP A 65 13.20 -11.13 0.78
C ASP A 65 12.97 -9.64 0.52
N CYS A 66 12.49 -8.94 1.56
CA CYS A 66 12.23 -7.49 1.55
C CYS A 66 13.55 -6.72 1.47
N ASP A 67 13.97 -6.31 0.27
CA ASP A 67 15.25 -5.60 0.12
C ASP A 67 15.04 -4.14 -0.30
N VAL A 68 15.46 -3.24 0.58
CA VAL A 68 15.22 -1.80 0.51
C VAL A 68 16.41 -1.11 -0.12
N LYS A 69 16.19 -0.33 -1.18
CA LYS A 69 17.25 0.48 -1.79
C LYS A 69 17.77 1.55 -0.86
N LYS A 70 19.10 1.63 -0.71
CA LYS A 70 19.78 2.87 -0.31
C LYS A 70 19.39 3.95 -1.30
N GLY A 71 18.79 5.00 -0.78
CA GLY A 71 18.06 5.90 -1.62
C GLY A 71 17.53 7.07 -0.83
N ARG A 72 17.15 8.12 -1.55
CA ARG A 72 16.51 9.27 -0.95
C ARG A 72 15.14 8.84 -0.43
N VAL A 73 14.94 8.97 0.87
CA VAL A 73 13.62 8.87 1.49
C VAL A 73 12.92 10.21 1.32
N ILE A 74 11.66 10.18 0.90
CA ILE A 74 10.78 11.34 0.94
C ILE A 74 9.66 11.07 1.94
N SER A 75 9.23 12.13 2.60
CA SER A 75 8.17 12.12 3.59
C SER A 75 6.96 12.95 3.16
N GLU A 76 5.81 12.61 3.72
CA GLU A 76 4.56 13.32 3.55
C GLU A 76 3.78 13.30 4.87
N GLU A 77 3.52 14.49 5.41
CA GLU A 77 2.68 14.66 6.60
C GLU A 77 1.20 14.64 6.21
N TYR A 78 0.37 14.13 7.11
CA TYR A 78 -1.08 14.19 6.98
C TYR A 78 -1.74 14.44 8.33
N GLU A 79 -2.93 15.02 8.27
CA GLU A 79 -3.70 15.40 9.46
C GLU A 79 -4.55 14.23 9.97
N LEU A 80 -4.57 14.10 11.29
CA LEU A 80 -5.44 13.22 12.05
C LEU A 80 -6.48 14.08 12.80
N GLU A 81 -7.48 13.43 13.42
CA GLU A 81 -8.44 14.12 14.29
C GLU A 81 -7.74 14.86 15.45
N TYR A 82 -6.70 14.23 16.00
CA TYR A 82 -5.87 14.81 17.07
C TYR A 82 -4.40 14.74 16.67
N GLY A 83 -3.97 15.67 15.81
CA GLY A 83 -2.56 15.90 15.49
C GLY A 83 -2.20 15.61 14.04
N ARG A 84 -0.92 15.28 13.83
CA ARG A 84 -0.36 14.94 12.52
C ARG A 84 0.44 13.66 12.63
N ASP A 85 0.50 12.94 11.53
CA ASP A 85 1.36 11.78 11.38
C ASP A 85 2.08 11.88 10.03
N CYS A 86 3.02 10.99 9.78
CA CYS A 86 3.90 11.08 8.62
C CYS A 86 4.12 9.71 8.00
N LEU A 87 4.15 9.68 6.67
CA LEU A 87 4.57 8.51 5.88
C LEU A 87 5.86 8.82 5.13
N GLU A 88 6.70 7.80 5.01
CA GLU A 88 7.97 7.79 4.30
C GLU A 88 8.00 6.67 3.26
N MET A 89 8.71 6.93 2.16
CA MET A 89 9.07 5.91 1.17
C MET A 89 10.42 6.19 0.52
N SER A 90 11.08 5.13 0.02
CA SER A 90 12.25 5.27 -0.86
C SER A 90 11.80 5.68 -2.27
N VAL A 91 12.43 6.72 -2.83
CA VAL A 91 12.14 7.18 -4.21
C VAL A 91 12.58 6.13 -5.24
N GLU A 92 13.70 5.49 -5.00
CA GLU A 92 14.34 4.51 -5.90
C GLU A 92 13.57 3.19 -5.95
N ALA A 93 12.65 2.99 -5.00
CA ALA A 93 11.65 1.95 -5.04
C ALA A 93 10.55 2.24 -6.07
N VAL A 94 10.57 3.33 -6.83
CA VAL A 94 9.57 3.66 -7.86
C VAL A 94 10.29 3.98 -9.18
N LYS A 95 9.79 3.42 -10.30
CA LYS A 95 10.20 3.80 -11.65
C LYS A 95 9.22 4.84 -12.22
N SER A 96 9.71 5.72 -13.09
CA SER A 96 8.85 6.70 -13.79
C SER A 96 7.74 5.98 -14.58
N GLU A 97 6.54 6.54 -14.54
CA GLU A 97 5.31 6.02 -15.16
C GLU A 97 4.89 4.63 -14.67
N GLU A 98 5.45 4.17 -13.54
CA GLU A 98 5.05 2.90 -12.94
C GLU A 98 3.64 3.03 -12.34
N ARG A 99 2.70 2.24 -12.87
CA ARG A 99 1.33 2.21 -12.37
C ARG A 99 1.26 1.61 -10.97
N ALA A 100 0.60 2.28 -10.04
CA ALA A 100 0.55 1.91 -8.63
C ALA A 100 -0.89 1.68 -8.13
N LEU A 101 -1.09 0.60 -7.37
CA LEU A 101 -2.29 0.36 -6.57
C LEU A 101 -1.91 0.51 -5.08
N ILE A 102 -2.64 1.32 -4.34
CA ILE A 102 -2.41 1.50 -2.89
C ILE A 102 -3.34 0.57 -2.12
N ILE A 103 -2.79 -0.20 -1.16
CA ILE A 103 -3.56 -1.11 -0.31
C ILE A 103 -3.38 -0.76 1.17
N ASP A 104 -4.49 -0.70 1.89
CA ASP A 104 -4.52 -0.61 3.34
C ASP A 104 -5.59 -1.53 3.95
N ASP A 105 -5.54 -1.77 5.24
CA ASP A 105 -6.53 -2.60 5.92
C ASP A 105 -7.87 -1.87 6.06
N LEU A 106 -7.83 -0.58 6.44
CA LEU A 106 -9.02 0.21 6.70
C LEU A 106 -8.88 1.65 6.19
N VAL A 107 -9.94 2.17 5.57
CA VAL A 107 -10.07 3.58 5.26
C VAL A 107 -11.07 4.28 6.20
N ALA A 108 -10.56 5.27 6.92
CA ALA A 108 -11.33 6.23 7.70
C ALA A 108 -11.39 7.57 6.95
N THR A 109 -10.72 8.62 7.43
CA THR A 109 -10.69 9.95 6.77
C THR A 109 -10.01 9.96 5.39
N GLY A 110 -9.22 8.93 5.09
CA GLY A 110 -8.44 8.82 3.85
C GLY A 110 -7.11 9.58 3.88
N GLY A 111 -6.74 10.23 4.98
CA GLY A 111 -5.49 11.02 5.06
C GLY A 111 -4.23 10.21 4.72
N THR A 112 -4.15 8.98 5.21
CA THR A 112 -3.04 8.06 4.94
C THR A 112 -2.96 7.66 3.46
N LEU A 113 -4.11 7.42 2.82
CA LEU A 113 -4.18 7.14 1.37
C LEU A 113 -3.80 8.39 0.56
N SER A 114 -4.25 9.57 0.94
CA SER A 114 -3.87 10.83 0.28
C SER A 114 -2.37 11.11 0.37
N ALA A 115 -1.77 10.89 1.55
CA ALA A 115 -0.32 11.00 1.71
C ALA A 115 0.44 9.98 0.86
N SER A 116 -0.07 8.75 0.79
CA SER A 116 0.48 7.69 -0.05
C SER A 116 0.44 8.08 -1.55
N ILE A 117 -0.67 8.67 -2.01
CA ILE A 117 -0.79 9.18 -3.38
C ILE A 117 0.28 10.25 -3.65
N ASN A 118 0.43 11.21 -2.73
CA ASN A 118 1.40 12.29 -2.88
C ASN A 118 2.83 11.76 -3.00
N LEU A 119 3.23 10.82 -2.13
CA LEU A 119 4.55 10.22 -2.16
C LEU A 119 4.82 9.51 -3.49
N LEU A 120 3.88 8.66 -3.92
CA LEU A 120 4.01 7.88 -5.15
C LEU A 120 4.07 8.77 -6.40
N GLU A 121 3.17 9.75 -6.53
CA GLU A 121 3.18 10.69 -7.65
C GLU A 121 4.46 11.54 -7.67
N ARG A 122 4.96 11.99 -6.49
CA ARG A 122 6.24 12.72 -6.39
C ARG A 122 7.46 11.89 -6.78
N ALA A 123 7.40 10.56 -6.68
CA ALA A 123 8.43 9.68 -7.18
C ALA A 123 8.22 9.24 -8.64
N GLY A 124 7.19 9.76 -9.31
CA GLY A 124 6.92 9.52 -10.73
C GLY A 124 6.02 8.31 -11.02
N ALA A 125 5.34 7.75 -10.02
CA ALA A 125 4.34 6.72 -10.27
C ALA A 125 3.00 7.31 -10.70
N GLU A 126 2.26 6.56 -11.52
CA GLU A 126 0.85 6.83 -11.79
C GLU A 126 0.01 6.03 -10.79
N VAL A 127 -0.54 6.68 -9.77
CA VAL A 127 -1.51 5.99 -8.89
C VAL A 127 -2.81 5.79 -9.66
N VAL A 128 -3.19 4.52 -9.83
CA VAL A 128 -4.37 4.10 -10.58
C VAL A 128 -5.60 4.08 -9.68
N GLU A 129 -5.45 3.50 -8.48
CA GLU A 129 -6.55 3.25 -7.56
C GLU A 129 -6.02 3.05 -6.12
N CYS A 130 -6.90 3.26 -5.15
CA CYS A 130 -6.72 2.83 -3.76
C CYS A 130 -7.70 1.69 -3.46
N ALA A 131 -7.31 0.73 -2.64
CA ALA A 131 -8.19 -0.33 -2.20
C ALA A 131 -8.00 -0.64 -0.70
N CYS A 132 -9.12 -0.82 0.01
CA CYS A 132 -9.13 -1.15 1.43
C CYS A 132 -10.02 -2.35 1.72
N VAL A 133 -9.65 -3.12 2.75
CA VAL A 133 -10.48 -4.26 3.19
C VAL A 133 -11.76 -3.74 3.85
N VAL A 134 -11.65 -2.75 4.73
CA VAL A 134 -12.79 -2.16 5.46
C VAL A 134 -12.90 -0.66 5.17
N GLY A 135 -14.10 -0.16 4.89
CA GLY A 135 -14.35 1.28 4.74
C GLY A 135 -15.40 1.77 5.71
N LEU A 136 -15.13 2.86 6.43
CA LEU A 136 -16.08 3.41 7.39
C LEU A 136 -17.16 4.27 6.70
N PRO A 137 -18.48 4.04 6.94
CA PRO A 137 -19.56 4.67 6.17
C PRO A 137 -19.56 6.20 6.23
N LYS A 138 -19.17 6.77 7.38
CA LYS A 138 -19.10 8.23 7.60
C LYS A 138 -18.12 8.95 6.66
N PHE A 139 -17.16 8.23 6.09
CA PHE A 139 -16.10 8.81 5.26
C PHE A 139 -16.18 8.42 3.78
N LYS A 140 -17.20 7.62 3.42
CA LYS A 140 -17.50 7.27 2.03
C LYS A 140 -17.85 8.56 1.26
N GLY A 141 -16.98 8.97 0.35
CA GLY A 141 -17.12 10.20 -0.45
C GLY A 141 -16.48 11.47 0.13
N GLN A 142 -16.03 11.46 1.40
CA GLN A 142 -15.29 12.57 1.99
C GLN A 142 -13.77 12.44 1.81
N CYS A 143 -13.30 11.22 1.51
CA CYS A 143 -11.89 10.95 1.25
C CYS A 143 -11.41 11.72 0.01
N LYS A 144 -10.57 12.74 0.22
CA LYS A 144 -9.96 13.51 -0.86
C LYS A 144 -8.76 12.77 -1.44
N LEU A 145 -9.03 11.75 -2.26
CA LEU A 145 -7.99 10.93 -2.90
C LEU A 145 -7.53 11.52 -4.24
N LYS A 146 -7.50 12.86 -4.40
CA LYS A 146 -7.11 13.54 -5.66
C LYS A 146 -7.83 13.00 -6.92
N GLY A 147 -9.09 12.58 -6.78
CA GLY A 147 -9.87 11.99 -7.88
C GLY A 147 -9.52 10.54 -8.22
N LYS A 148 -8.63 9.88 -7.45
CA LYS A 148 -8.36 8.45 -7.59
C LYS A 148 -9.54 7.63 -7.04
N PRO A 149 -9.95 6.56 -7.74
CA PRO A 149 -10.99 5.66 -7.25
C PRO A 149 -10.55 4.95 -5.97
N LEU A 150 -11.55 4.57 -5.16
CA LEU A 150 -11.38 3.80 -3.94
C LEU A 150 -12.29 2.57 -3.99
N TYR A 151 -11.68 1.38 -4.00
CA TYR A 151 -12.37 0.12 -3.81
C TYR A 151 -12.41 -0.24 -2.32
N VAL A 152 -13.57 -0.70 -1.84
CA VAL A 152 -13.73 -1.18 -0.46
C VAL A 152 -14.36 -2.57 -0.50
N LEU A 153 -13.71 -3.56 0.11
CA LEU A 153 -14.20 -4.93 0.11
C LEU A 153 -15.40 -5.14 1.05
N VAL A 154 -15.33 -4.57 2.26
CA VAL A 154 -16.36 -4.71 3.29
C VAL A 154 -16.74 -3.34 3.84
N GLU A 155 -18.04 -3.05 3.87
CA GLU A 155 -18.59 -1.84 4.48
C GLU A 155 -19.45 -2.24 5.69
N PRO A 156 -19.26 -1.60 6.86
CA PRO A 156 -20.18 -1.74 7.98
C PRO A 156 -21.59 -1.33 7.57
N ASN A 157 -22.58 -2.03 8.10
CA ASN A 157 -23.96 -1.56 8.05
C ASN A 157 -24.03 -0.17 8.70
N GLN A 158 -24.80 0.75 8.12
CA GLN A 158 -25.09 2.03 8.75
C GLN A 158 -25.73 1.75 10.11
N PHE A 159 -25.13 2.25 11.19
CA PHE A 159 -25.83 2.29 12.47
C PHE A 159 -26.87 3.38 12.35
N ASP A 160 -28.15 3.00 12.29
CA ASP A 160 -29.24 3.93 12.52
C ASP A 160 -29.05 4.51 13.91
N GLU A 161 -28.95 5.84 14.04
CA GLU A 161 -28.84 6.59 15.31
C GLU A 161 -30.06 6.41 16.24
N LEU A 162 -30.93 5.43 15.98
CA LEU A 162 -32.16 5.12 16.69
C LEU A 162 -32.05 3.89 17.63
N THR A 163 -30.85 3.35 17.88
CA THR A 163 -30.68 2.15 18.71
C THR A 163 -29.67 2.27 19.87
N LEU A 164 -29.49 3.47 20.43
CA LEU A 164 -28.82 3.68 21.72
C LEU A 164 -29.69 4.52 22.66
#